data_AF-A0A242E0U4-F1
#
_entry.id   AF-A0A242E0U4-F1
#
_cell.length_a   1.000
_cell.length_b   1.000
_cell.length_c   1.000
_cell.angle_alpha   90.00
_cell.angle_beta   90.00
_cell.angle_gamma   90.00
#
_symmetry.space_group_name_H-M   'P 1'
#
loop_
_entity.id
_entity.type
_entity.pdbx_description
1 polymer ?
#
loop_
_entity_poly.entity_id
_entity_poly.type
_entity_poly.pdbx_seq_one_letter_code
_entity_poly.pdbx_strand_id
1 'polypeptide(L)'
;MLKLFFSTEPFIKIQHMIFSKKITNNKKILDAYLESIEKIIKDNSLKSEQKKAVINGLIKSLTCGIQSDLNLKLITTGYETFDIHFDNSFPRLSFCPHCYQLLPSKTTFNYKTAVSLAHDPIISPIWRHDRLIKTLAFVGMDVNNPFKYDKTNHFDLSYIKYLGIFWNGNGLHSTNSGILKGEGTLFTNGIIDMTEILKCYNFDGMFYIHKNCNQPILKASDFRFGIIFEIGKILLKYKIDFVVPD
;
A
#
# COMPACT_ATOMS: atom_id res chain seq x y z
N MET A 1 -3.21 21.66 -13.35
CA MET A 1 -2.14 21.44 -14.34
C MET A 1 -1.94 19.92 -14.44
N LEU A 2 -2.58 19.28 -15.42
CA LEU A 2 -2.48 17.83 -15.65
C LEU A 2 -1.02 17.50 -16.01
N LYS A 3 -0.26 16.88 -15.11
CA LYS A 3 0.87 16.05 -15.54
C LYS A 3 0.24 14.82 -16.18
N LEU A 4 0.27 14.78 -17.51
CA LEU A 4 0.07 13.56 -18.29
C LEU A 4 1.06 12.50 -17.78
N PHE A 5 0.61 11.64 -16.86
CA PHE A 5 1.34 10.48 -16.38
C PHE A 5 1.29 9.36 -17.42
N PHE A 6 1.94 9.60 -18.55
CA PHE A 6 2.47 8.53 -19.36
C PHE A 6 3.97 8.80 -19.43
N SER A 7 4.74 8.25 -18.48
CA SER A 7 6.14 7.98 -18.77
C SER A 7 6.13 7.11 -20.03
N THR A 8 6.61 7.67 -21.13
CA THR A 8 6.51 7.04 -22.45
C THR A 8 7.09 5.63 -22.38
N GLU A 9 6.42 4.65 -22.99
CA GLU A 9 6.82 3.23 -22.93
C GLU A 9 8.32 2.95 -23.14
N PRO A 10 9.05 3.67 -24.03
CA PRO A 10 10.49 3.49 -24.19
C PRO A 10 11.26 3.77 -22.89
N PHE A 11 10.82 4.74 -22.09
CA PHE A 11 11.48 5.14 -20.85
C PHE A 11 11.40 4.04 -19.78
N ILE A 12 10.25 3.38 -19.62
CA ILE A 12 10.08 2.29 -18.65
C ILE A 12 10.99 1.11 -19.01
N LYS A 13 11.05 0.73 -20.30
CA LYS A 13 11.93 -0.35 -20.78
C LYS A 13 13.40 -0.03 -20.54
N ILE A 14 13.82 1.21 -20.85
CA ILE A 14 15.20 1.65 -20.60
C ILE A 14 15.53 1.59 -19.11
N GLN A 15 14.64 2.09 -18.25
CA GLN A 15 14.83 1.97 -16.81
C GLN A 15 14.93 0.51 -16.35
N HIS A 16 14.08 -0.37 -16.86
CA HIS A 16 14.11 -1.82 -16.56
C HIS A 16 15.50 -2.43 -16.80
N MET A 17 16.10 -2.12 -17.94
CA MET A 17 17.46 -2.57 -18.27
C MET A 17 18.53 -1.99 -17.34
N ILE A 18 18.46 -0.69 -17.01
CA ILE A 18 19.44 0.00 -16.15
C ILE A 18 19.46 -0.54 -14.73
N PHE A 19 18.31 -0.93 -14.18
CA PHE A 19 18.18 -1.26 -12.76
C PHE A 19 18.34 -2.75 -12.43
N SER A 20 18.87 -3.57 -13.34
CA SER A 20 18.99 -5.03 -13.20
C SER A 20 19.55 -5.49 -11.84
N LYS A 21 20.65 -4.92 -11.36
CA LYS A 21 21.24 -5.26 -10.05
C LYS A 21 20.32 -4.94 -8.87
N LYS A 22 19.63 -3.79 -8.91
CA LYS A 22 18.68 -3.39 -7.86
C LYS A 22 17.44 -4.28 -7.87
N ILE A 23 16.95 -4.64 -9.07
CA ILE A 23 15.87 -5.62 -9.26
C ILE A 23 16.27 -6.95 -8.61
N THR A 24 17.48 -7.46 -8.87
CA THR A 24 17.96 -8.72 -8.25
C THR A 24 17.98 -8.65 -6.72
N ASN A 25 18.44 -7.54 -6.13
CA ASN A 25 18.46 -7.42 -4.67
C ASN A 25 17.05 -7.37 -4.07
N ASN A 26 16.18 -6.55 -4.65
CA ASN A 26 14.78 -6.45 -4.20
C ASN A 26 14.04 -7.78 -4.39
N LYS A 27 14.35 -8.53 -5.46
CA LYS A 27 13.78 -9.84 -5.73
C LYS A 27 14.12 -10.86 -4.63
N LYS A 28 15.34 -10.83 -4.08
CA LYS A 28 15.71 -11.68 -2.93
C LYS A 28 14.86 -11.37 -1.70
N ILE A 29 14.64 -10.08 -1.41
CA ILE A 29 13.80 -9.66 -0.28
C ILE A 29 12.35 -10.09 -0.52
N LEU A 30 11.83 -9.86 -1.73
CA LEU A 30 10.50 -10.31 -2.14
C LEU A 30 10.35 -11.82 -1.92
N ASP A 31 11.28 -12.63 -2.41
CA ASP A 31 11.22 -14.08 -2.32
C ASP A 31 11.23 -14.57 -0.86
N ALA A 32 12.03 -13.93 0.00
CA ALA A 32 12.02 -14.23 1.43
C ALA A 32 10.64 -13.97 2.07
N TYR A 33 9.99 -12.85 1.75
CA TYR A 33 8.61 -12.58 2.22
C TYR A 33 7.63 -13.62 1.71
N LEU A 34 7.64 -13.93 0.41
CA LEU A 34 6.70 -14.89 -0.18
C LEU A 34 6.88 -16.30 0.40
N GLU A 35 8.13 -16.74 0.60
CA GLU A 35 8.45 -18.01 1.24
C GLU A 35 7.95 -18.05 2.68
N SER A 36 8.18 -17.00 3.47
CA SER A 36 7.68 -16.90 4.85
C SER A 36 6.15 -16.97 4.91
N ILE A 37 5.45 -16.25 4.02
CA ILE A 37 3.98 -16.27 3.97
C ILE A 37 3.45 -17.66 3.61
N GLU A 38 4.00 -18.31 2.59
CA GLU A 38 3.61 -19.67 2.20
C GLU A 38 3.88 -20.69 3.33
N LYS A 39 4.99 -20.55 4.07
CA LYS A 39 5.26 -21.36 5.27
C LYS A 39 4.20 -21.15 6.35
N ILE A 40 3.86 -19.90 6.68
CA ILE A 40 2.84 -19.57 7.69
C ILE A 40 1.48 -20.16 7.31
N ILE A 41 1.07 -20.03 6.04
CA ILE A 41 -0.22 -20.54 5.56
C ILE A 41 -0.29 -22.07 5.68
N LYS A 42 0.81 -22.77 5.36
CA LYS A 42 0.91 -24.24 5.38
C LYS A 42 1.21 -24.82 6.76
N ASP A 43 1.54 -23.99 7.75
CA ASP A 43 1.83 -24.46 9.10
C ASP A 43 0.55 -24.97 9.78
N ASN A 44 0.47 -26.28 10.02
CA ASN A 44 -0.68 -26.92 10.66
C ASN A 44 -0.73 -26.70 12.18
N SER A 45 0.34 -26.19 12.79
CA SER A 45 0.36 -25.86 14.23
C SER A 45 -0.34 -24.54 14.55
N LEU A 46 -0.48 -23.65 13.56
CA LEU A 46 -1.13 -22.35 13.73
C LEU A 46 -2.62 -22.41 13.38
N LYS A 47 -3.44 -21.81 14.24
CA LYS A 47 -4.86 -21.56 13.94
C LYS A 47 -5.01 -20.45 12.88
N SER A 48 -6.15 -20.42 12.19
CA SER A 48 -6.47 -19.40 11.17
C SER A 48 -6.21 -17.97 11.65
N GLU A 49 -6.66 -17.63 12.86
CA GLU A 49 -6.49 -16.28 13.41
C GLU A 49 -5.02 -15.95 13.73
N GLN A 50 -4.23 -16.94 14.14
CA GLN A 50 -2.79 -16.75 14.36
C GLN A 50 -2.08 -16.53 13.02
N LYS A 51 -2.43 -17.28 11.98
CA LYS A 51 -1.90 -17.08 10.62
C LYS A 51 -2.21 -15.67 10.12
N LYS A 52 -3.46 -15.22 10.25
CA LYS A 52 -3.87 -13.86 9.89
C LYS A 52 -3.09 -12.82 10.69
N ALA A 53 -2.97 -12.97 12.00
CA ALA A 53 -2.24 -12.03 12.85
C ALA A 53 -0.76 -11.89 12.43
N VAL A 54 -0.07 -13.00 12.16
CA VAL A 54 1.33 -12.97 11.73
C VAL A 54 1.47 -12.32 10.35
N ILE A 55 0.62 -12.69 9.38
CA ILE A 55 0.64 -12.10 8.04
C ILE A 55 0.34 -10.59 8.13
N ASN A 56 -0.66 -10.18 8.91
CA ASN A 56 -0.98 -8.77 9.14
C ASN A 56 0.21 -8.01 9.73
N GLY A 57 0.93 -8.62 10.69
CA GLY A 57 2.15 -8.05 11.26
C GLY A 57 3.26 -7.85 10.22
N LEU A 58 3.44 -8.80 9.30
CA LEU A 58 4.41 -8.68 8.21
C LEU A 58 4.04 -7.57 7.21
N ILE A 59 2.75 -7.44 6.86
CA ILE A 59 2.26 -6.36 6.00
C ILE A 59 2.40 -5.02 6.73
N LYS A 60 2.01 -4.93 8.01
CA LYS A 60 2.18 -3.74 8.85
C LYS A 60 3.64 -3.30 8.95
N SER A 61 4.58 -4.23 9.07
CA SER A 61 6.01 -3.92 9.07
C SER A 61 6.44 -3.23 7.78
N LEU A 62 5.97 -3.72 6.62
CA LEU A 62 6.23 -3.07 5.33
C LEU A 62 5.60 -1.67 5.26
N THR A 63 4.34 -1.51 5.67
CA THR A 63 3.68 -0.19 5.62
C THR A 63 4.31 0.81 6.61
N CYS A 64 4.71 0.36 7.81
CA CYS A 64 5.46 1.18 8.76
C CYS A 64 6.80 1.64 8.20
N GLY A 65 7.52 0.76 7.50
CA GLY A 65 8.76 1.13 6.81
C GLY A 65 8.53 2.23 5.76
N ILE A 66 7.50 2.07 4.93
CA ILE A 66 7.11 3.09 3.93
C ILE A 66 6.76 4.41 4.62
N GLN A 67 5.97 4.35 5.68
CA GLN A 67 5.55 5.53 6.43
C GLN A 67 6.75 6.23 7.10
N SER A 68 7.73 5.49 7.61
CA SER A 68 8.96 6.04 8.17
C SER A 68 9.77 6.80 7.11
N ASP A 69 9.94 6.21 5.93
CA ASP A 69 10.67 6.85 4.82
C ASP A 69 9.94 8.10 4.28
N LEU A 70 8.61 8.09 4.28
CA LEU A 70 7.82 9.29 3.99
C LEU A 70 8.10 10.43 4.98
N ASN A 71 8.11 10.13 6.29
CA ASN A 71 8.45 11.11 7.31
C ASN A 71 9.89 11.64 7.12
N LEU A 72 10.86 10.73 6.93
CA LEU A 72 12.26 11.09 6.73
C LEU A 72 12.45 12.00 5.50
N LYS A 73 11.81 11.65 4.37
CA LYS A 73 11.90 12.44 3.13
C LYS A 73 11.30 13.83 3.31
N LEU A 74 10.17 13.94 4.00
CA LEU A 74 9.51 15.22 4.23
C LEU A 74 10.31 16.12 5.20
N ILE A 75 10.99 15.52 6.18
CA ILE A 75 11.90 16.23 7.08
C ILE A 75 13.14 16.72 6.34
N THR A 76 13.75 15.87 5.52
CA THR A 76 15.06 16.15 4.89
C THR A 76 14.96 17.05 3.66
N THR A 77 13.89 16.95 2.89
CA THR A 77 13.77 17.71 1.64
C THR A 77 12.94 18.98 1.80
N GLY A 78 12.04 19.06 2.79
CA GLY A 78 11.10 20.17 2.94
C GLY A 78 10.05 20.31 1.83
N TYR A 79 10.17 19.54 0.75
CA TYR A 79 9.28 19.55 -0.41
C TYR A 79 8.16 18.51 -0.29
N GLU A 80 7.10 18.72 -1.06
CA GLU A 80 5.94 17.83 -1.12
C GLU A 80 6.33 16.43 -1.65
N THR A 81 6.00 15.40 -0.88
CA THR A 81 6.21 13.99 -1.19
C THR A 81 5.12 13.48 -2.16
N PHE A 82 5.11 14.03 -3.39
CA PHE A 82 4.17 13.64 -4.45
C PHE A 82 4.42 12.25 -5.07
N ASP A 83 5.46 11.53 -4.62
CA ASP A 83 5.83 10.28 -5.29
C ASP A 83 4.98 9.08 -4.84
N ILE A 84 4.36 9.15 -3.65
CA ILE A 84 3.49 8.08 -3.15
C ILE A 84 2.03 8.43 -3.39
N HIS A 85 1.55 8.06 -4.58
CA HIS A 85 0.13 8.03 -4.91
C HIS A 85 -0.31 6.59 -5.17
N PHE A 86 -1.59 6.29 -4.97
CA PHE A 86 -2.11 4.93 -5.16
C PHE A 86 -1.80 4.41 -6.57
N ASP A 87 -2.07 5.24 -7.60
CA ASP A 87 -1.89 4.88 -9.02
C ASP A 87 -0.41 4.77 -9.44
N ASN A 88 0.51 5.37 -8.68
CA ASN A 88 1.96 5.20 -8.87
C ASN A 88 2.53 4.02 -8.07
N SER A 89 1.75 3.49 -7.13
CA SER A 89 2.15 2.41 -6.24
C SER A 89 1.63 1.07 -6.71
N PHE A 90 0.48 1.03 -7.40
CA PHE A 90 -0.14 -0.19 -7.92
C PHE A 90 -0.64 -0.01 -9.36
N PRO A 91 -0.59 -1.06 -10.20
CA PRO A 91 -0.96 -0.98 -11.62
C PRO A 91 -2.49 -1.02 -11.80
N ARG A 92 -3.19 0.07 -11.42
CA ARG A 92 -4.66 0.20 -11.51
C ARG A 92 -5.16 0.76 -12.85
N LEU A 93 -4.34 0.76 -13.90
CA LEU A 93 -4.81 1.19 -15.21
C LEU A 93 -5.99 0.31 -15.67
N SER A 94 -7.02 0.94 -16.22
CA SER A 94 -8.20 0.24 -16.76
C SER A 94 -7.86 -0.70 -17.91
N PHE A 95 -6.66 -0.57 -18.50
CA PHE A 95 -6.14 -1.47 -19.52
C PHE A 95 -4.60 -1.54 -19.53
N CYS A 96 -4.05 -2.61 -20.12
CA CYS A 96 -2.61 -2.71 -20.41
C CYS A 96 -2.28 -1.96 -21.72
N PRO A 97 -1.34 -1.00 -21.74
CA PRO A 97 -1.07 -0.19 -22.93
C PRO A 97 -0.48 -0.98 -24.11
N HIS A 98 0.16 -2.13 -23.86
CA HIS A 98 0.82 -2.91 -24.92
C HIS A 98 -0.08 -3.93 -25.61
N CYS A 99 -1.11 -4.45 -24.91
CA CYS A 99 -2.00 -5.47 -25.47
C CYS A 99 -3.48 -5.13 -25.32
N TYR A 100 -3.79 -3.93 -24.83
CA TYR A 100 -5.14 -3.37 -24.67
C TYR A 100 -6.13 -4.22 -23.89
N GLN A 101 -5.64 -5.18 -23.10
CA GLN A 101 -6.46 -5.99 -22.22
C GLN A 101 -7.07 -5.11 -21.13
N LEU A 102 -8.39 -5.15 -20.99
CA LEU A 102 -9.13 -4.47 -19.93
C LEU A 102 -8.87 -5.12 -18.57
N LEU A 103 -8.71 -4.28 -17.55
CA LEU A 103 -8.35 -4.67 -16.18
C LEU A 103 -9.27 -3.94 -15.20
N PRO A 104 -10.51 -4.43 -15.03
CA PRO A 104 -11.47 -3.74 -14.18
C PRO A 104 -11.01 -3.79 -12.71
N SER A 105 -11.08 -2.64 -12.04
CA SER A 105 -11.10 -2.58 -10.57
C SER A 105 -12.51 -2.22 -10.14
N LYS A 106 -13.00 -2.85 -9.06
CA LYS A 106 -14.31 -2.52 -8.50
C LYS A 106 -14.12 -1.75 -7.21
N THR A 107 -14.80 -0.62 -7.08
CA THR A 107 -14.83 0.14 -5.83
C THR A 107 -16.24 0.08 -5.28
N THR A 108 -16.36 -0.37 -4.03
CA THR A 108 -17.61 -0.38 -3.27
C THR A 108 -17.54 0.73 -2.23
N PHE A 109 -18.51 1.63 -2.22
CA PHE A 109 -18.61 2.71 -1.22
C PHE A 109 -19.58 2.35 -0.09
N ASN A 110 -19.65 3.20 0.93
CA ASN A 110 -20.49 3.04 2.12
C ASN A 110 -20.15 1.82 2.96
N TYR A 111 -18.90 1.36 2.87
CA TYR A 111 -18.38 0.27 3.69
C TYR A 111 -17.63 0.84 4.90
N LYS A 112 -18.09 0.53 6.12
CA LYS A 112 -17.50 1.03 7.36
C LYS A 112 -17.00 -0.13 8.22
N THR A 113 -15.68 -0.25 8.33
CA THR A 113 -15.02 -1.05 9.36
C THR A 113 -14.12 -0.17 10.20
N ALA A 114 -13.96 -0.50 11.48
CA ALA A 114 -13.06 0.20 12.38
C ALA A 114 -11.61 -0.18 12.07
N VAL A 115 -10.73 0.82 12.05
CA VAL A 115 -9.31 0.66 11.71
C VAL A 115 -8.47 1.29 12.82
N SER A 116 -7.70 0.47 13.52
CA SER A 116 -6.76 0.87 14.55
C SER A 116 -5.50 1.48 13.94
N LEU A 117 -5.18 2.72 14.29
CA LEU A 117 -3.93 3.36 13.86
C LEU A 117 -2.69 2.64 14.41
N ALA A 118 -2.82 1.98 15.56
CA ALA A 118 -1.76 1.21 16.20
C ALA A 118 -1.46 -0.10 15.45
N HIS A 119 -2.50 -0.85 15.09
CA HIS A 119 -2.34 -2.26 14.68
C HIS A 119 -2.51 -2.49 13.18
N ASP A 120 -3.29 -1.68 12.49
CA ASP A 120 -3.66 -1.98 11.10
C ASP A 120 -2.65 -1.44 10.08
N PRO A 121 -2.40 -2.14 8.96
CA PRO A 121 -1.46 -1.72 7.93
C PRO A 121 -1.99 -0.53 7.11
N ILE A 122 -1.72 0.68 7.58
CA ILE A 122 -2.19 1.92 6.96
C ILE A 122 -1.04 2.59 6.21
N ILE A 123 -1.36 3.11 5.03
CA ILE A 123 -0.51 4.04 4.29
C ILE A 123 -1.19 5.41 4.30
N SER A 124 -0.50 6.41 4.83
CA SER A 124 -0.94 7.80 4.83
C SER A 124 0.06 8.67 4.08
N PRO A 125 -0.19 8.99 2.79
CA PRO A 125 0.72 9.78 1.96
C PRO A 125 0.83 11.25 2.41
N ILE A 126 1.48 11.49 3.54
CA ILE A 126 1.74 12.85 4.06
C ILE A 126 2.47 13.69 3.03
N TRP A 127 2.30 15.01 3.10
CA TRP A 127 2.89 16.03 2.20
C TRP A 127 3.11 17.32 3.02
N ARG A 128 3.94 18.29 2.62
CA ARG A 128 4.20 19.51 3.41
C ARG A 128 4.78 19.31 4.82
N HIS A 129 6.01 19.77 4.98
CA HIS A 129 6.76 19.70 6.23
C HIS A 129 6.07 20.41 7.41
N ASP A 130 5.55 21.61 7.19
CA ASP A 130 4.89 22.41 8.23
C ASP A 130 3.66 21.70 8.81
N ARG A 131 2.91 20.99 7.97
CA ARG A 131 1.74 20.20 8.37
C ARG A 131 2.16 19.00 9.22
N LEU A 132 3.24 18.31 8.85
CA LEU A 132 3.79 17.22 9.64
C LEU A 132 4.21 17.70 11.04
N ILE A 133 5.06 18.73 11.11
CA ILE A 133 5.55 19.27 12.38
C ILE A 133 4.40 19.77 13.25
N LYS A 134 3.47 20.54 12.67
CA LYS A 134 2.29 21.04 13.39
C LYS A 134 1.48 19.90 13.95
N THR A 135 1.17 18.87 13.17
CA THR A 135 0.34 17.77 13.68
C THR A 135 1.06 16.98 14.78
N LEU A 136 2.36 16.71 14.65
CA LEU A 136 3.11 16.03 15.71
C LEU A 136 3.11 16.82 17.03
N ALA A 137 3.20 18.15 16.94
CA ALA A 137 3.19 19.04 18.11
C ALA A 137 1.82 19.16 18.79
N PHE A 138 0.71 18.91 18.08
CA PHE A 138 -0.63 19.21 18.58
C PHE A 138 -1.60 18.03 18.62
N VAL A 139 -1.28 16.86 18.06
CA VAL A 139 -2.18 15.70 18.04
C VAL A 139 -1.48 14.50 18.67
N GLY A 140 -1.97 14.04 19.81
CA GLY A 140 -1.42 12.92 20.58
C GLY A 140 -1.78 12.97 22.07
N MET A 141 -1.90 11.81 22.73
CA MET A 141 -2.02 11.74 24.18
C MET A 141 -0.81 12.33 24.92
N ASP A 142 0.39 12.20 24.37
CA ASP A 142 1.64 12.79 24.86
C ASP A 142 1.61 14.33 24.97
N VAL A 143 0.73 14.98 24.21
CA VAL A 143 0.51 16.44 24.23
C VAL A 143 -0.88 16.81 24.78
N ASN A 144 -1.52 15.90 25.53
CA ASN A 144 -2.86 16.08 26.12
C ASN A 144 -3.96 16.45 25.10
N ASN A 145 -3.80 16.07 23.83
CA ASN A 145 -4.81 16.24 22.80
C ASN A 145 -4.92 14.94 21.97
N PRO A 146 -5.54 13.87 22.52
CA PRO A 146 -5.66 12.59 21.85
C PRO A 146 -6.14 12.72 20.41
N PHE A 147 -5.70 11.81 19.56
CA PHE A 147 -6.28 11.64 18.23
C PHE A 147 -7.80 11.53 18.33
N LYS A 148 -8.50 12.37 17.56
CA LYS A 148 -9.97 12.36 17.46
C LYS A 148 -10.35 12.11 16.01
N TYR A 149 -11.16 11.08 15.80
CA TYR A 149 -11.79 10.87 14.51
C TYR A 149 -12.71 12.06 14.20
N ASP A 150 -12.60 12.54 12.96
CA ASP A 150 -13.38 13.64 12.41
C ASP A 150 -13.88 13.20 11.04
N LYS A 151 -15.19 12.98 10.93
CA LYS A 151 -15.85 12.51 9.70
C LYS A 151 -15.74 13.50 8.52
N THR A 152 -15.43 14.77 8.77
CA THR A 152 -15.28 15.79 7.73
C THR A 152 -13.85 15.90 7.23
N ASN A 153 -12.89 15.34 7.97
CA ASN A 153 -11.47 15.34 7.64
C ASN A 153 -10.92 13.94 7.30
N HIS A 154 -11.45 12.89 7.91
CA HIS A 154 -10.99 11.51 7.76
C HIS A 154 -12.01 10.66 6.97
N PHE A 155 -12.58 11.24 5.91
CA PHE A 155 -13.66 10.62 5.13
C PHE A 155 -13.18 9.71 4.00
N ASP A 156 -11.89 9.68 3.69
CA ASP A 156 -11.34 8.92 2.57
C ASP A 156 -10.34 7.88 3.07
N LEU A 157 -10.87 6.69 3.39
CA LEU A 157 -10.08 5.55 3.84
C LEU A 157 -10.63 4.28 3.20
N SER A 158 -9.87 3.74 2.26
CA SER A 158 -10.27 2.54 1.52
C SER A 158 -9.51 1.31 2.00
N TYR A 159 -10.23 0.22 2.25
CA TYR A 159 -9.62 -1.10 2.38
C TYR A 159 -9.25 -1.63 0.99
N ILE A 160 -8.00 -2.06 0.81
CA ILE A 160 -7.54 -2.62 -0.46
C ILE A 160 -7.59 -4.14 -0.36
N LYS A 161 -8.62 -4.71 -0.97
CA LYS A 161 -8.96 -6.12 -0.83
C LYS A 161 -7.80 -7.02 -1.27
N TYR A 162 -7.59 -8.09 -0.52
CA TYR A 162 -6.46 -9.03 -0.62
C TYR A 162 -5.07 -8.45 -0.41
N LEU A 163 -4.85 -7.13 -0.52
CA LEU A 163 -3.57 -6.56 -0.09
C LEU A 163 -3.46 -6.44 1.43
N GLY A 164 -4.59 -6.42 2.14
CA GLY A 164 -4.59 -6.31 3.59
C GLY A 164 -4.09 -4.95 4.10
N ILE A 165 -4.22 -3.90 3.28
CA ILE A 165 -3.82 -2.54 3.64
C ILE A 165 -5.01 -1.60 3.59
N PHE A 166 -4.89 -0.51 4.34
CA PHE A 166 -5.80 0.62 4.30
C PHE A 166 -5.08 1.81 3.67
N TRP A 167 -5.66 2.36 2.61
CA TRP A 167 -5.13 3.53 1.93
C TRP A 167 -5.88 4.78 2.37
N ASN A 168 -5.16 5.70 3.02
CA ASN A 168 -5.73 6.96 3.47
C ASN A 168 -5.60 8.03 2.38
N GLY A 169 -6.73 8.63 1.99
CA GLY A 169 -6.81 9.70 1.00
C GLY A 169 -7.07 11.09 1.59
N ASN A 170 -7.49 11.20 2.85
CA ASN A 170 -7.65 12.50 3.52
C ASN A 170 -7.29 12.48 5.01
N GLY A 171 -7.09 13.65 5.64
CA GLY A 171 -6.64 13.73 7.03
C GLY A 171 -5.24 13.14 7.23
N LEU A 172 -4.40 13.21 6.18
CA LEU A 172 -3.17 12.44 6.04
C LEU A 172 -2.19 12.62 7.22
N HIS A 173 -2.01 13.86 7.67
CA HIS A 173 -1.10 14.21 8.75
C HIS A 173 -1.57 13.73 10.11
N SER A 174 -2.84 13.99 10.46
CA SER A 174 -3.42 13.55 11.74
C SER A 174 -3.39 12.03 11.85
N THR A 175 -3.72 11.34 10.75
CA THR A 175 -3.57 9.88 10.66
C THR A 175 -2.13 9.44 10.89
N ASN A 176 -1.15 10.08 10.26
CA ASN A 176 0.27 9.75 10.48
C ASN A 176 0.73 9.98 11.92
N SER A 177 0.25 11.04 12.59
CA SER A 177 0.53 11.26 14.01
C SER A 177 -0.04 10.15 14.87
N GLY A 178 -1.30 9.75 14.64
CA GLY A 178 -1.90 8.63 15.36
C GLY A 178 -1.20 7.30 15.11
N ILE A 179 -0.70 7.05 13.88
CA ILE A 179 0.14 5.88 13.57
C ILE A 179 1.44 5.91 14.38
N LEU A 180 2.16 7.03 14.38
CA LEU A 180 3.44 7.17 15.09
C LEU A 180 3.28 7.05 16.61
N LYS A 181 2.17 7.55 17.15
CA LYS A 181 1.86 7.53 18.58
C LYS A 181 1.12 6.28 19.02
N GLY A 182 0.74 5.41 18.09
CA GLY A 182 0.04 4.16 18.37
C GLY A 182 -1.35 4.37 18.98
N GLU A 183 -2.07 5.41 18.57
CA GLU A 183 -3.37 5.77 19.14
C GLU A 183 -4.40 6.17 18.08
N GLY A 184 -5.67 5.97 18.40
CA GLY A 184 -6.79 6.40 17.58
C GLY A 184 -7.35 5.31 16.67
N THR A 185 -8.58 5.56 16.23
CA THR A 185 -9.37 4.69 15.36
C THR A 185 -9.95 5.51 14.22
N LEU A 186 -9.87 4.97 13.01
CA LEU A 186 -10.53 5.48 11.81
C LEU A 186 -11.65 4.53 11.38
N PHE A 187 -12.43 4.96 10.40
CA PHE A 187 -13.45 4.13 9.77
C PHE A 187 -13.28 4.18 8.27
N THR A 188 -13.36 3.02 7.61
CA THR A 188 -13.35 2.99 6.15
C THR A 188 -14.58 3.68 5.57
N ASN A 189 -14.48 4.13 4.31
CA ASN A 189 -15.60 4.59 3.50
C ASN A 189 -15.87 3.67 2.29
N GLY A 190 -14.93 2.76 1.97
CA GLY A 190 -15.03 1.90 0.82
C GLY A 190 -14.02 0.75 0.79
N ILE A 191 -14.21 -0.12 -0.20
CA ILE A 191 -13.34 -1.24 -0.53
C ILE A 191 -12.92 -1.09 -2.00
N ILE A 192 -11.62 -1.21 -2.27
CA ILE A 192 -11.08 -1.32 -3.62
C ILE A 192 -10.72 -2.79 -3.85
N ASP A 193 -11.47 -3.44 -4.74
CA ASP A 193 -11.23 -4.82 -5.16
C ASP A 193 -10.23 -4.85 -6.33
N MET A 194 -9.04 -5.39 -6.06
CA MET A 194 -7.96 -5.53 -7.03
C MET A 194 -7.81 -6.95 -7.60
N THR A 195 -8.81 -7.82 -7.42
CA THR A 195 -8.73 -9.23 -7.80
C THR A 195 -8.26 -9.44 -9.25
N GLU A 196 -8.82 -8.72 -10.22
CA GLU A 196 -8.44 -8.88 -11.64
C GLU A 196 -7.04 -8.34 -11.94
N ILE A 197 -6.63 -7.27 -11.25
CA ILE A 197 -5.27 -6.71 -11.36
C ILE A 197 -4.25 -7.72 -10.81
N LEU A 198 -4.50 -8.31 -9.64
CA LEU A 198 -3.63 -9.34 -9.03
C LEU A 198 -3.44 -10.56 -9.93
N LYS A 199 -4.47 -10.91 -10.71
CA LYS A 199 -4.39 -12.01 -11.69
C LYS A 199 -3.53 -11.67 -12.89
N CYS A 200 -3.47 -10.42 -13.32
CA CYS A 200 -2.84 -10.04 -14.59
C CYS A 200 -1.38 -9.60 -14.48
N TYR A 201 -0.89 -9.26 -13.28
CA TYR A 201 0.46 -8.77 -13.08
C TYR A 201 1.34 -9.68 -12.21
N ASN A 202 2.64 -9.66 -12.50
CA ASN A 202 3.71 -10.09 -11.60
C ASN A 202 4.54 -8.88 -11.20
N PHE A 203 5.19 -8.93 -10.06
CA PHE A 203 6.20 -7.96 -9.65
C PHE A 203 7.59 -8.60 -9.68
N ASP A 204 8.55 -7.96 -10.35
CA ASP A 204 9.90 -8.52 -10.54
C ASP A 204 10.92 -8.07 -9.47
N GLY A 205 10.49 -7.27 -8.51
CA GLY A 205 11.35 -6.61 -7.54
C GLY A 205 11.41 -5.09 -7.71
N MET A 206 10.98 -4.55 -8.86
CA MET A 206 10.84 -3.10 -9.02
C MET A 206 9.72 -2.66 -9.98
N PHE A 207 9.36 -3.48 -10.96
CA PHE A 207 8.30 -3.21 -11.92
C PHE A 207 7.18 -4.24 -11.85
N TYR A 208 5.98 -3.77 -12.14
CA TYR A 208 4.82 -4.59 -12.44
C TYR A 208 4.88 -5.02 -13.91
N ILE A 209 4.98 -6.33 -14.14
CA ILE A 209 5.08 -6.98 -15.44
C ILE A 209 3.72 -7.57 -15.79
N HIS A 210 3.14 -7.16 -16.92
CA HIS A 210 1.90 -7.74 -17.40
C HIS A 210 2.13 -9.16 -17.91
N LYS A 211 1.40 -10.15 -17.38
CA LYS A 211 1.66 -11.57 -17.64
C LYS A 211 1.51 -11.96 -19.12
N ASN A 212 0.53 -11.39 -19.82
CA ASN A 212 0.21 -11.82 -21.18
C ASN A 212 1.19 -11.29 -22.24
N CYS A 213 1.69 -10.06 -22.08
CA CYS A 213 2.63 -9.46 -23.04
C CYS A 213 4.07 -9.38 -22.51
N ASN A 214 4.30 -9.80 -21.26
CA ASN A 214 5.59 -9.78 -20.57
C ASN A 214 6.27 -8.40 -20.59
N GLN A 215 5.48 -7.33 -20.58
CA GLN A 215 6.00 -5.96 -20.62
C GLN A 215 5.93 -5.30 -19.24
N PRO A 216 6.95 -4.52 -18.84
CA PRO A 216 6.88 -3.69 -17.65
C PRO A 216 5.89 -2.52 -17.88
N ILE A 217 4.90 -2.38 -17.00
CA ILE A 217 3.83 -1.38 -17.11
C ILE A 217 4.03 -0.22 -16.15
N LEU A 218 4.46 -0.51 -14.92
CA LEU A 218 4.59 0.48 -13.87
C LEU A 218 5.81 0.14 -13.01
N LYS A 219 6.66 1.14 -12.76
CA LYS A 219 7.66 1.05 -11.70
C LYS A 219 6.97 1.36 -10.37
N ALA A 220 7.09 0.50 -9.38
CA ALA A 220 6.54 0.80 -8.06
C ALA A 220 7.24 2.04 -7.47
N SER A 221 6.44 2.97 -6.94
CA SER A 221 6.93 4.14 -6.19
C SER A 221 7.85 3.75 -5.03
N ASP A 222 7.57 2.60 -4.41
CA ASP A 222 8.40 1.89 -3.45
C ASP A 222 8.32 0.39 -3.69
N PHE A 223 9.44 -0.32 -3.66
CA PHE A 223 9.47 -1.76 -3.94
C PHE A 223 8.65 -2.60 -2.95
N ARG A 224 8.44 -2.10 -1.71
CA ARG A 224 7.63 -2.76 -0.69
C ARG A 224 6.16 -2.82 -1.09
N PHE A 225 5.64 -1.89 -1.90
CA PHE A 225 4.31 -2.03 -2.48
C PHE A 225 4.20 -3.23 -3.42
N GLY A 226 5.26 -3.53 -4.17
CA GLY A 226 5.33 -4.73 -4.99
C GLY A 226 5.40 -6.02 -4.16
N ILE A 227 6.04 -5.98 -2.98
CA ILE A 227 5.98 -7.09 -2.02
C ILE A 227 4.55 -7.29 -1.51
N ILE A 228 3.90 -6.23 -1.03
CA ILE A 228 2.49 -6.28 -0.58
C ILE A 228 1.59 -6.82 -1.69
N PHE A 229 1.82 -6.41 -2.95
CA PHE A 229 1.07 -6.89 -4.11
C PHE A 229 1.20 -8.41 -4.32
N GLU A 230 2.41 -8.94 -4.28
CA GLU A 230 2.64 -10.39 -4.45
C GLU A 230 2.16 -11.20 -3.24
N ILE A 231 2.26 -10.66 -2.02
CA ILE A 231 1.58 -11.23 -0.85
C ILE A 231 0.08 -11.32 -1.12
N GLY A 232 -0.53 -10.25 -1.64
CA GLY A 232 -1.96 -10.23 -1.96
C GLY A 232 -2.40 -11.28 -2.99
N LYS A 233 -1.52 -11.66 -3.92
CA LYS A 233 -1.77 -12.78 -4.84
C LYS A 233 -1.82 -14.13 -4.10
N ILE A 234 -0.95 -14.33 -3.12
CA ILE A 234 -1.00 -15.52 -2.26
C ILE A 234 -2.30 -15.50 -1.44
N LEU A 235 -2.65 -14.37 -0.83
CA LEU A 235 -3.89 -14.25 -0.05
C LEU A 235 -5.13 -14.52 -0.89
N LEU A 236 -5.19 -14.00 -2.12
CA LEU A 236 -6.24 -14.32 -3.10
C LEU A 236 -6.30 -15.82 -3.40
N LYS A 237 -5.16 -16.46 -3.69
CA LYS A 237 -5.06 -17.90 -3.97
C LYS A 237 -5.63 -18.75 -2.83
N TYR A 238 -5.35 -18.37 -1.59
CA TYR A 238 -5.83 -19.07 -0.38
C TYR A 238 -7.16 -18.54 0.17
N LYS A 239 -7.78 -17.57 -0.50
CA LYS A 239 -9.03 -16.90 -0.08
C LYS A 239 -8.96 -16.33 1.35
N ILE A 240 -7.80 -15.79 1.72
CA ILE A 240 -7.58 -15.12 3.00
C ILE A 240 -7.87 -13.63 2.79
N ASP A 241 -8.84 -13.10 3.54
CA ASP A 241 -9.17 -11.68 3.59
C ASP A 241 -9.21 -11.23 5.06
N PHE A 242 -8.75 -10.00 5.34
CA PHE A 242 -8.71 -9.44 6.70
C PHE A 242 -10.02 -8.74 7.06
N VAL A 243 -10.76 -8.30 6.05
CA VAL A 243 -12.02 -7.62 6.18
C VAL A 243 -13.02 -8.42 5.36
N VAL A 244 -13.99 -9.02 6.03
CA VAL A 244 -15.09 -9.71 5.36
C VAL A 244 -16.22 -8.69 5.20
N PRO A 245 -16.68 -8.39 3.98
CA PRO A 245 -17.93 -7.66 3.81
C PRO A 245 -19.06 -8.51 4.38
N ASP A 246 -19.90 -7.91 5.24
CA ASP A 246 -21.17 -8.50 5.67
C ASP A 246 -22.06 -8.86 4.47
#